data_AF-A0A428Y8S8-F1
#
_entry.id   AF-A0A428Y8S8-F1
#
_cell.length_a   1.000
_cell.length_b   1.000
_cell.length_c   1.000
_cell.angle_alpha   90.00
_cell.angle_beta   90.00
_cell.angle_gamma   90.00
#
_symmetry.space_group_name_H-M   'P 1'
#
loop_
_entity.id
_entity.type
_entity.pdbx_description
1 polymer ?
#
loop_
_entity_poly.entity_id
_entity_poly.type
_entity_poly.pdbx_seq_one_letter_code
_entity_poly.pdbx_strand_id
1 'polypeptide(L)'
;MTYAYLTGAPPACSPACRGGQSARRHLLASHGITVPEHLAGVEQATAMRVLDAATVAYTGRRIATSVAVCHPNPPEQIDGALVAIWT
;
A
#
# COMPACT_ATOMS: atom_id res chain seq x y z
N MET A 1 0.77 0.01 -4.36
CA MET A 1 -0.50 -0.34 -3.70
C MET A 1 -1.55 0.70 -4.06
N THR A 2 -2.54 0.35 -4.86
CA THR A 2 -3.58 1.31 -5.21
C THR A 2 -4.55 1.39 -4.03
N TYR A 3 -4.33 2.37 -3.15
CA TYR A 3 -5.19 2.73 -2.01
C TYR A 3 -6.69 2.66 -2.33
N ALA A 4 -7.07 3.01 -3.57
CA ALA A 4 -8.44 2.94 -4.07
C ALA A 4 -9.09 1.56 -3.93
N TYR A 5 -8.33 0.47 -4.02
CA TYR A 5 -8.87 -0.89 -3.85
C TYR A 5 -9.21 -1.18 -2.38
N LEU A 6 -8.42 -0.66 -1.45
CA LEU A 6 -8.62 -0.87 -0.01
C LEU A 6 -9.74 0.04 0.54
N THR A 7 -10.01 1.18 -0.11
CA THR A 7 -11.08 2.10 0.30
C THR A 7 -12.36 2.00 -0.53
N GLY A 8 -12.38 1.21 -1.62
CA GLY A 8 -13.54 1.07 -2.51
C GLY A 8 -13.97 2.36 -3.22
N ALA A 9 -13.12 3.40 -3.20
CA ALA A 9 -13.42 4.74 -3.71
C ALA A 9 -12.14 5.40 -4.26
N PRO A 10 -12.25 6.25 -5.29
CA PRO A 10 -11.12 7.03 -5.78
C PRO A 10 -10.55 7.92 -4.66
N PRO A 11 -9.22 8.10 -4.58
CA PRO A 11 -8.61 8.88 -3.53
C PRO A 11 -9.06 10.35 -3.62
N ALA A 12 -9.61 10.88 -2.54
CA ALA A 12 -10.14 12.24 -2.45
C ALA A 12 -9.08 13.35 -2.62
N CYS A 13 -7.79 13.00 -2.60
CA CYS A 13 -6.68 13.93 -2.77
C CYS A 13 -5.43 13.18 -3.26
N SER A 14 -4.42 13.93 -3.70
CA SER A 14 -3.13 13.36 -4.13
C SER A 14 -2.49 12.53 -3.01
N PRO A 15 -1.64 11.54 -3.33
CA PRO A 15 -0.94 10.75 -2.33
C PRO A 15 -0.20 11.62 -1.31
N ALA A 16 0.41 12.71 -1.77
CA ALA A 16 1.18 13.65 -0.96
C ALA A 16 0.33 14.43 0.07
N CYS A 17 -0.99 14.51 -0.11
CA CYS A 17 -1.87 15.21 0.83
C CYS A 17 -1.85 14.54 2.21
N ARG A 18 -1.88 15.35 3.28
CA ARG A 18 -1.89 14.90 4.67
C ARG A 18 -3.01 13.88 4.95
N GLY A 19 -4.21 14.09 4.38
CA GLY A 19 -5.33 13.17 4.53
C GLY A 19 -5.04 11.77 3.95
N GLY A 20 -4.44 11.72 2.76
CA GLY A 20 -4.03 10.47 2.12
C GLY A 20 -2.91 9.74 2.87
N GLN A 21 -2.00 10.49 3.51
CA GLN A 21 -0.96 9.89 4.36
C GLN A 21 -1.55 9.32 5.66
N SER A 22 -2.46 10.04 6.31
CA SER A 22 -3.12 9.60 7.55
C SER A 22 -3.90 8.30 7.33
N ALA A 23 -4.70 8.23 6.26
CA ALA A 23 -5.47 7.02 5.96
C ALA A 23 -4.59 5.80 5.68
N ARG A 24 -3.46 5.97 4.96
CA ARG A 24 -2.48 4.89 4.75
C ARG A 24 -1.84 4.43 6.07
N ARG A 25 -1.53 5.35 6.98
CA ARG A 25 -1.02 5.00 8.32
C ARG A 25 -2.04 4.18 9.10
N HIS A 26 -3.31 4.60 9.12
CA HIS A 26 -4.38 3.86 9.79
C HIS A 26 -4.53 2.44 9.23
N LEU A 27 -4.47 2.29 7.91
CA LEU A 27 -4.56 0.99 7.26
C LEU A 27 -3.36 0.09 7.56
N LEU A 28 -2.14 0.62 7.54
CA LEU A 28 -0.96 -0.13 7.95
C LEU A 28 -1.06 -0.54 9.43
N ALA A 29 -1.54 0.36 10.30
CA ALA A 29 -1.72 0.09 11.72
C ALA A 29 -2.76 -1.02 11.97
N SER A 30 -3.87 -1.07 11.22
CA SER A 30 -4.85 -2.17 11.32
C SER A 30 -4.27 -3.54 10.93
N HIS A 31 -3.14 -3.55 10.19
CA HIS A 31 -2.37 -4.74 9.85
C HIS A 31 -1.12 -4.94 10.73
N GLY A 32 -1.03 -4.21 11.85
CA GLY A 32 0.06 -4.31 12.83
C GLY A 32 1.35 -3.60 12.42
N ILE A 33 1.31 -2.70 11.43
CA ILE A 33 2.48 -1.93 10.96
C ILE A 33 2.27 -0.47 11.35
N THR A 34 2.95 -0.04 12.41
CA THR A 34 2.88 1.35 12.85
C THR A 34 3.99 2.17 12.20
N VAL A 35 3.60 3.14 11.37
CA VAL A 35 4.51 4.17 10.83
C VAL A 35 4.24 5.48 11.56
N PRO A 36 5.22 6.06 12.27
CA PRO A 36 5.05 7.33 12.97
C PRO A 36 4.58 8.46 12.03
N GLU A 37 3.78 9.39 12.55
CA GLU A 37 3.38 10.59 11.80
C GLU A 37 4.58 11.51 11.56
N HIS A 38 5.38 11.71 12.61
CA HIS A 38 6.61 12.49 12.55
C HIS A 38 7.82 11.55 12.46
N LEU A 39 8.58 11.67 11.37
CA LEU A 39 9.88 11.06 11.21
C LEU A 39 10.91 12.18 11.36
N ALA A 40 11.58 12.23 12.50
CA ALA A 40 12.54 13.29 12.80
C ALA A 40 13.66 13.33 11.74
N GLY A 41 13.97 14.51 11.22
CA GLY A 41 15.02 14.71 10.21
C GLY A 41 14.63 14.27 8.78
N VAL A 42 13.35 14.03 8.51
CA VAL A 42 12.89 13.49 7.23
C VAL A 42 11.99 14.45 6.48
N GLU A 43 12.38 14.75 5.23
CA GLU A 43 11.55 15.27 4.14
C GLU A 43 10.09 14.79 4.18
N GLN A 44 9.07 15.65 4.07
CA GLN A 44 7.68 15.20 3.91
C GLN A 44 7.51 14.31 2.67
N ALA A 45 8.26 14.56 1.59
CA ALA A 45 8.36 13.69 0.42
C ALA A 45 8.96 12.31 0.77
N THR A 46 9.91 12.26 1.70
CA THR A 46 10.54 11.03 2.18
C THR A 46 9.62 10.25 3.13
N ALA A 47 8.78 10.92 3.92
CA ALA A 47 7.76 10.28 4.74
C ALA A 47 6.77 9.46 3.90
N MET A 48 6.41 9.95 2.70
CA MET A 48 5.63 9.17 1.73
C MET A 48 6.33 7.87 1.33
N ARG A 49 7.63 7.95 1.03
CA ARG A 49 8.40 6.77 0.59
C ARG A 49 8.49 5.72 1.68
N VAL A 50 8.49 6.12 2.96
CA VAL A 50 8.43 5.17 4.09
C VAL A 50 7.08 4.44 4.12
N LEU A 51 5.97 5.13 3.84
CA LEU A 51 4.66 4.47 3.74
C LEU A 51 4.60 3.49 2.56
N ASP A 52 5.18 3.85 1.42
CA ASP A 52 5.28 2.95 0.26
C ASP A 52 6.17 1.74 0.56
N ALA A 53 7.32 1.94 1.21
CA ALA A 53 8.21 0.84 1.60
C ALA A 53 7.56 -0.10 2.62
N ALA A 54 6.89 0.43 3.64
CA ALA A 54 6.15 -0.35 4.63
C ALA A 54 5.04 -1.19 3.96
N THR A 55 4.38 -0.61 2.98
CA THR A 55 3.37 -1.27 2.17
C THR A 55 3.96 -2.42 1.34
N VAL A 56 5.09 -2.19 0.65
CA VAL A 56 5.77 -3.24 -0.12
C VAL A 56 6.22 -4.38 0.80
N ALA A 57 6.75 -4.06 1.98
CA ALA A 57 7.15 -5.07 2.96
C ALA A 57 5.95 -5.90 3.47
N TYR A 58 4.81 -5.25 3.72
CA TYR A 58 3.56 -5.94 4.09
C TYR A 58 3.12 -6.94 3.02
N THR A 59 3.02 -6.50 1.77
CA THR A 59 2.64 -7.37 0.64
C THR A 59 3.66 -8.49 0.44
N GLY A 60 4.96 -8.18 0.48
CA GLY A 60 6.03 -9.17 0.36
C GLY A 60 5.94 -10.26 1.43
N ARG A 61 5.65 -9.90 2.69
CA ARG A 61 5.39 -10.86 3.77
C ARG A 61 4.22 -11.77 3.43
N ARG A 62 3.10 -11.23 2.93
CA ARG A 62 1.92 -12.05 2.60
C ARG A 62 2.15 -12.98 1.42
N ILE A 63 2.92 -12.55 0.42
CA ILE A 63 3.34 -13.41 -0.69
C ILE A 63 4.21 -14.54 -0.14
N ALA A 64 5.21 -14.23 0.68
CA ALA A 64 6.13 -15.20 1.25
C ALA A 64 5.43 -16.24 2.15
N THR A 65 4.32 -15.87 2.80
CA THR A 65 3.51 -16.79 3.61
C THR A 65 2.29 -17.36 2.87
N SER A 66 2.20 -17.21 1.55
CA SER A 66 1.11 -17.72 0.71
C SER A 66 -0.30 -17.30 1.14
N VAL A 67 -0.42 -16.12 1.78
CA VAL A 67 -1.71 -15.52 2.18
C VAL A 67 -2.06 -14.29 1.36
N ALA A 68 -1.24 -13.93 0.38
CA ALA A 68 -1.51 -12.80 -0.50
C ALA A 68 -2.69 -13.09 -1.43
N VAL A 69 -3.48 -12.06 -1.72
CA VAL A 69 -4.59 -12.13 -2.68
C VAL A 69 -4.23 -11.31 -3.91
N CYS A 70 -4.51 -11.85 -5.09
CA CYS A 70 -4.31 -11.15 -6.36
C CYS A 70 -5.57 -10.38 -6.77
N HIS A 71 -5.36 -9.28 -7.48
CA HIS A 71 -6.43 -8.45 -8.04
C HIS A 71 -6.05 -8.05 -9.47
N PRO A 72 -6.81 -8.47 -10.49
CA PRO A 72 -7.99 -9.34 -10.40
C PRO A 72 -7.65 -10.76 -9.92
N ASN A 73 -8.67 -11.48 -9.43
CA ASN A 73 -8.61 -12.90 -9.12
C ASN A 73 -9.66 -13.64 -9.96
N PRO A 74 -9.26 -14.45 -10.96
CA PRO A 74 -7.89 -14.79 -11.31
C PRO A 74 -7.10 -13.63 -11.95
N PRO A 75 -5.75 -13.64 -11.91
CA PRO A 75 -4.92 -12.67 -12.62
C PRO A 75 -5.22 -12.63 -14.12
N GLU A 76 -5.09 -11.47 -14.72
CA GLU A 76 -5.23 -11.32 -16.17
C GLU A 76 -4.03 -11.93 -16.89
N GLN A 77 -4.24 -12.48 -18.09
CA GLN A 77 -3.15 -13.00 -18.92
C GLN A 77 -2.88 -12.04 -20.08
N ILE A 78 -1.68 -11.49 -20.13
CA ILE A 78 -1.23 -10.56 -21.18
C ILE A 78 0.10 -11.09 -21.71
N ASP A 79 0.17 -11.38 -23.02
CA ASP A 79 1.36 -11.92 -23.69
C ASP A 79 1.98 -13.14 -22.98
N GLY A 80 1.13 -14.00 -22.40
CA GLY A 80 1.52 -15.19 -21.66
C GLY A 80 1.95 -14.94 -20.20
N ALA A 81 2.06 -13.69 -19.77
CA ALA A 81 2.34 -13.33 -18.38
C ALA A 81 1.05 -13.17 -17.56
N LEU A 82 1.09 -13.58 -16.28
CA LEU A 82 0.03 -13.29 -15.32
C LEU A 82 0.23 -11.89 -14.72
N VAL A 83 -0.75 -11.03 -14.89
CA VAL A 83 -0.74 -9.63 -14.46
C VAL A 83 -1.82 -9.44 -13.39
N ALA A 84 -1.36 -9.08 -12.19
CA ALA A 84 -2.23 -8.71 -11.07
C ALA A 84 -1.47 -7.83 -10.07
N ILE A 85 -2.24 -7.16 -9.20
CA ILE A 85 -1.74 -6.51 -8.00
C ILE A 85 -1.93 -7.48 -6.83
N TRP A 86 -0.88 -7.72 -6.05
CA TRP A 86 -0.97 -8.53 -4.84
C TRP A 86 -1.17 -7.66 -3.60
N THR A 87 -1.96 -8.17 -2.65
CA THR A 87 -2.17 -7.57 -1.33
C THR A 87 -2.00 -8.56 -0.21
#